data_AF-A0A383EEQ8-F1
#
_entry.id   AF-A0A383EEQ8-F1
#
_cell.length_a   1.000
_cell.length_b   1.000
_cell.length_c   1.000
_cell.angle_alpha   90.00
_cell.angle_beta   90.00
_cell.angle_gamma   90.00
#
_symmetry.space_group_name_H-M   'P 1'
#
loop_
_entity.id
_entity.type
_entity.pdbx_description
1 polymer ?
#
loop_
_entity_poly.entity_id
_entity_poly.type
_entity_poly.pdbx_seq_one_letter_code
_entity_poly.pdbx_strand_id
1 'polypeptide(L)'
;MLKQITDLDKKTFQNMGVVFLPDMFDNDWIQSLKEGVGKNLANPGNRMRIWDRSDKDKITLYDSDNWRRIEEYKNFIYEGPSKEIACSLLKTSRVNFFFDAIFTRSTGVKFRTPWHQDEP
;
A
#
# COMPACT_ATOMS: atom_id res chain seq x y z
N MET A 1 -15.88 -10.79 -5.45
CA MET A 1 -16.23 -10.82 -4.00
C MET A 1 -14.96 -11.01 -3.20
N LEU A 2 -14.80 -10.27 -2.10
CA LEU A 2 -13.66 -10.43 -1.19
C LEU A 2 -13.57 -11.87 -0.68
N LYS A 3 -12.36 -12.43 -0.58
CA LYS A 3 -12.17 -13.68 0.15
C LYS A 3 -12.52 -13.49 1.63
N GLN A 4 -13.02 -14.56 2.24
CA GLN A 4 -13.43 -14.54 3.64
C GLN A 4 -12.22 -14.35 4.56
N ILE A 5 -12.29 -13.34 5.44
CA ILE A 5 -11.35 -13.17 6.55
C ILE A 5 -11.86 -13.99 7.73
N THR A 6 -11.10 -15.02 8.10
CA THR A 6 -11.49 -15.98 9.13
C THR A 6 -11.29 -15.42 10.54
N ASP A 7 -11.86 -16.08 11.54
CA ASP A 7 -11.61 -15.72 12.94
C ASP A 7 -10.17 -16.05 13.37
N LEU A 8 -9.53 -17.02 12.72
CA LEU A 8 -8.11 -17.29 12.90
C LEU A 8 -7.25 -16.12 12.40
N ASP A 9 -7.60 -15.53 11.25
CA ASP A 9 -6.88 -14.36 10.72
C ASP A 9 -6.99 -13.17 11.68
N LYS A 10 -8.20 -12.88 12.16
CA LYS A 10 -8.44 -11.80 13.12
C LYS A 10 -7.68 -12.04 14.42
N LYS A 11 -7.69 -13.28 14.95
CA LYS A 11 -6.94 -13.64 16.16
C LYS A 11 -5.43 -13.52 15.96
N THR A 12 -4.93 -13.91 14.79
CA THR A 12 -3.51 -13.78 14.41
C THR A 12 -3.10 -12.32 14.41
N PHE A 13 -3.87 -11.46 13.73
CA PHE A 13 -3.64 -10.02 13.71
C PHE A 13 -3.65 -9.41 15.12
N GLN A 14 -4.64 -9.76 15.96
CA GLN A 14 -4.73 -9.24 17.33
C GLN A 14 -3.55 -9.65 18.22
N ASN A 15 -3.02 -10.87 18.05
CA ASN A 15 -1.94 -11.38 18.89
C ASN A 15 -0.55 -10.96 18.37
N MET A 16 -0.38 -10.84 17.05
CA MET A 16 0.93 -10.67 16.41
C MET A 16 1.13 -9.26 15.82
N GLY A 17 0.08 -8.44 15.76
CA GLY A 17 0.09 -7.13 15.08
C GLY A 17 0.08 -7.21 13.55
N VAL A 18 0.12 -8.42 12.97
CA VAL A 18 0.20 -8.66 11.52
C VAL A 18 -0.45 -9.99 11.15
N VAL A 19 -1.04 -10.07 9.94
CA VAL A 19 -1.59 -11.29 9.35
C VAL A 19 -1.41 -11.28 7.83
N PHE A 20 -1.17 -12.44 7.23
CA PHE A 20 -1.09 -12.60 5.77
C PHE A 20 -2.44 -13.04 5.20
N LEU A 21 -2.99 -12.25 4.27
CA LEU A 21 -4.26 -12.53 3.59
C LEU A 21 -4.01 -12.66 2.08
N PRO A 22 -3.97 -13.88 1.51
CA PRO A 22 -3.74 -14.07 0.09
C PRO A 22 -4.98 -13.73 -0.76
N ASP A 23 -4.75 -13.23 -1.97
CA ASP A 23 -5.76 -13.01 -3.02
C ASP A 23 -6.95 -12.13 -2.60
N MET A 24 -6.66 -11.05 -1.86
CA MET A 24 -7.67 -10.09 -1.41
C MET A 24 -8.05 -9.04 -2.47
N PHE A 25 -7.20 -8.87 -3.48
CA PHE A 25 -7.37 -7.92 -4.57
C PHE A 25 -7.44 -8.69 -5.88
N ASP A 26 -8.46 -8.41 -6.70
CA ASP A 26 -8.60 -9.00 -8.02
C ASP A 26 -7.62 -8.38 -9.04
N ASN A 27 -7.57 -8.99 -10.22
CA ASN A 27 -6.67 -8.56 -11.29
C ASN A 27 -6.98 -7.14 -11.79
N ASP A 28 -8.24 -6.70 -11.72
CA ASP A 28 -8.63 -5.37 -12.18
C ASP A 28 -8.06 -4.30 -11.24
N TRP A 29 -8.14 -4.51 -9.93
CA TRP A 29 -7.48 -3.63 -8.96
C TRP A 29 -5.96 -3.65 -9.09
N ILE A 30 -5.35 -4.83 -9.28
CA ILE A 30 -3.90 -4.94 -9.48
C ILE A 30 -3.48 -4.16 -10.73
N GLN A 31 -4.22 -4.27 -11.83
CA GLN A 31 -3.92 -3.58 -13.08
C GLN A 31 -4.09 -2.06 -12.93
N SER A 32 -5.18 -1.61 -12.32
CA SER A 32 -5.41 -0.19 -12.02
C SER A 32 -4.29 0.41 -11.17
N LEU A 33 -3.87 -0.28 -10.09
CA LEU A 33 -2.77 0.21 -9.25
C LEU A 33 -1.42 0.24 -9.99
N LYS A 34 -1.16 -0.72 -10.89
CA LYS A 34 0.04 -0.68 -11.76
C LYS A 34 0.04 0.54 -12.67
N GLU A 35 -1.10 0.88 -13.27
CA GLU A 35 -1.26 2.10 -14.07
C GLU A 35 -1.05 3.36 -13.22
N GLY A 36 -1.60 3.40 -12.01
CA GLY A 36 -1.36 4.46 -11.05
C GLY A 36 0.11 4.63 -10.71
N VAL A 37 0.84 3.53 -10.46
CA VAL A 37 2.30 3.55 -10.23
C VAL A 37 3.05 4.05 -11.46
N GLY A 38 2.67 3.64 -12.67
CA GLY A 38 3.24 4.15 -13.91
C GLY A 38 3.09 5.68 -14.04
N LYS A 39 1.88 6.20 -13.78
CA LYS A 39 1.60 7.65 -13.76
C LYS A 39 2.39 8.37 -12.68
N ASN A 40 2.50 7.79 -11.48
CA ASN A 40 3.28 8.37 -10.38
C ASN A 40 4.76 8.46 -10.75
N LEU A 41 5.34 7.43 -11.35
CA LEU A 41 6.75 7.43 -11.73
C LEU A 41 7.04 8.41 -12.87
N ALA A 42 6.12 8.54 -13.84
CA ALA A 42 6.26 9.49 -14.95
C ALA A 42 6.15 10.95 -14.51
N ASN A 43 5.34 11.23 -13.48
CA ASN A 43 5.16 12.55 -12.90
C ASN A 43 5.06 12.43 -11.38
N PRO A 44 6.18 12.44 -10.63
CA PRO A 44 6.15 12.28 -9.17
C PRO A 44 5.45 13.43 -8.44
N GLY A 45 4.96 13.14 -7.24
CA GLY A 45 4.30 14.11 -6.37
C GLY A 45 5.30 14.98 -5.62
N ASN A 46 4.79 16.04 -4.98
CA ASN A 46 5.60 17.01 -4.24
C ASN A 46 6.32 16.40 -3.03
N ARG A 47 5.85 15.24 -2.55
CA ARG A 47 6.41 14.54 -1.39
C ARG A 47 7.38 13.43 -1.78
N MET A 48 7.68 13.28 -3.06
CA MET A 48 8.63 12.30 -3.55
C MET A 48 10.00 12.43 -2.87
N ARG A 49 10.57 11.30 -2.46
CA ARG A 49 11.92 11.15 -1.92
C ARG A 49 12.58 9.94 -2.55
N ILE A 50 13.83 10.10 -2.98
CA ILE A 50 14.70 8.96 -3.28
C ILE A 50 15.36 8.57 -1.96
N TRP A 51 15.03 7.40 -1.45
CA TRP A 51 15.61 6.86 -0.21
C TRP A 51 16.96 6.22 -0.44
N ASP A 52 17.13 5.59 -1.60
CA ASP A 52 18.39 4.98 -1.99
C ASP A 52 18.59 5.12 -3.50
N ARG A 53 19.82 5.40 -3.88
CA ARG A 53 20.29 5.33 -5.26
C ARG A 53 21.62 4.61 -5.22
N SER A 54 21.65 3.38 -5.74
CA SER A 54 22.91 2.65 -5.99
C SER A 54 23.40 2.98 -7.40
N ASP A 55 23.99 2.04 -8.14
CA ASP A 55 24.40 2.21 -9.55
C ASP A 55 23.39 3.05 -10.36
N LYS A 56 23.82 3.69 -11.46
CA LYS A 56 23.10 4.79 -12.16
C LYS A 56 21.57 4.67 -12.29
N ASP A 57 20.99 3.46 -12.34
CA ASP A 57 19.56 3.21 -12.56
C ASP A 57 18.82 2.45 -11.43
N LYS A 58 19.47 2.18 -10.30
CA LYS A 58 18.88 1.42 -9.18
C LYS A 58 18.38 2.36 -8.09
N ILE A 59 17.07 2.48 -7.97
CA ILE A 59 16.42 3.46 -7.10
C ILE A 59 15.46 2.76 -6.14
N THR A 60 15.47 3.18 -4.88
CA THR A 60 14.33 3.03 -3.96
C THR A 60 13.69 4.40 -3.79
N LEU A 61 12.42 4.51 -4.19
CA LEU A 61 11.66 5.76 -4.15
C LEU A 61 10.45 5.60 -3.25
N TYR A 62 10.19 6.66 -2.51
CA TYR A 62 8.99 6.91 -1.74
C TYR A 62 8.26 8.12 -2.32
N ASP A 63 6.94 8.09 -2.31
CA ASP A 63 6.09 9.23 -2.57
C ASP A 63 4.81 9.11 -1.74
N SER A 64 4.09 10.20 -1.50
CA SER A 64 2.87 10.18 -0.68
C SER A 64 1.86 11.25 -1.08
N ASP A 65 0.62 11.09 -0.60
CA ASP A 65 -0.53 11.94 -0.90
C ASP A 65 -0.87 11.99 -2.41
N ASN A 66 -0.54 10.91 -3.13
CA ASN A 66 -0.71 10.82 -4.58
C ASN A 66 -2.17 10.48 -4.95
N TRP A 67 -2.95 9.92 -4.03
CA TRP A 67 -4.39 9.72 -4.20
C TRP A 67 -5.16 10.98 -4.58
N ARG A 68 -4.65 12.17 -4.25
CA ARG A 68 -5.30 13.45 -4.59
C ARG A 68 -5.17 13.83 -6.06
N ARG A 69 -4.22 13.21 -6.78
CA ARG A 69 -3.86 13.58 -8.16
C ARG A 69 -3.88 12.38 -9.13
N ILE A 70 -3.91 11.15 -8.62
CA ILE A 70 -3.94 9.92 -9.41
C ILE A 70 -5.26 9.21 -9.12
N GLU A 71 -6.16 9.18 -10.12
CA GLU A 71 -7.51 8.64 -9.95
C GLU A 71 -7.51 7.13 -9.66
N GLU A 72 -6.52 6.37 -10.14
CA GLU A 72 -6.37 4.94 -9.81
C GLU A 72 -6.24 4.71 -8.30
N TYR A 73 -5.41 5.51 -7.62
CA TYR A 73 -5.24 5.42 -6.17
C TYR A 73 -6.49 5.87 -5.44
N LYS A 74 -7.09 6.98 -5.87
CA LYS A 74 -8.33 7.49 -5.30
C LYS A 74 -9.46 6.47 -5.38
N ASN A 75 -9.68 5.90 -6.55
CA ASN A 75 -10.70 4.89 -6.78
C ASN A 75 -10.44 3.65 -5.93
N PHE A 76 -9.19 3.17 -5.85
CA PHE A 76 -8.83 2.05 -5.00
C PHE A 76 -9.08 2.32 -3.51
N ILE A 77 -8.84 3.55 -3.04
CA ILE A 77 -9.06 3.93 -1.63
C ILE A 77 -10.55 3.95 -1.27
N TYR A 78 -11.40 4.49 -2.15
CA TYR A 78 -12.83 4.67 -1.86
C TYR A 78 -13.69 3.46 -2.23
N GLU A 79 -13.37 2.81 -3.36
CA GLU A 79 -14.18 1.74 -3.94
C GLU A 79 -13.51 0.36 -3.82
N GLY A 80 -12.23 0.32 -3.48
CA GLY A 80 -11.49 -0.92 -3.27
C GLY A 80 -11.75 -1.56 -1.91
N PRO A 81 -11.32 -2.82 -1.73
CA PRO A 81 -11.69 -3.63 -0.57
C PRO A 81 -10.96 -3.27 0.74
N SER A 82 -10.05 -2.30 0.71
CA SER A 82 -9.18 -1.95 1.84
C SER A 82 -9.97 -1.56 3.09
N LYS A 83 -11.13 -0.90 2.93
CA LYS A 83 -12.01 -0.53 4.06
C LYS A 83 -12.55 -1.77 4.77
N GLU A 84 -13.11 -2.71 4.01
CA GLU A 84 -13.72 -3.93 4.52
C GLU A 84 -12.67 -4.81 5.22
N ILE A 85 -11.47 -4.90 4.64
CA ILE A 85 -10.35 -5.64 5.22
C ILE A 85 -9.95 -5.02 6.57
N ALA A 86 -9.70 -3.71 6.60
CA ALA A 86 -9.28 -3.01 7.80
C ALA A 86 -10.35 -3.08 8.91
N CYS A 87 -11.62 -2.81 8.58
CA CYS A 87 -12.73 -2.91 9.54
C CYS A 87 -12.87 -4.31 10.14
N SER A 88 -12.71 -5.37 9.32
CA SER A 88 -12.78 -6.76 9.78
C SER A 88 -11.66 -7.10 10.77
N LEU A 89 -10.42 -6.72 10.47
CA LEU A 89 -9.26 -6.99 11.33
C LEU A 89 -9.27 -6.15 12.61
N LEU A 90 -9.62 -4.87 12.51
CA LEU A 90 -9.68 -3.92 13.62
C LEU A 90 -10.95 -4.06 14.47
N LYS A 91 -11.91 -4.91 14.06
CA LYS A 91 -13.23 -5.09 14.71
C LYS A 91 -13.98 -3.77 14.91
N THR A 92 -13.96 -2.93 13.89
CA THR A 92 -14.64 -1.62 13.87
C THR A 92 -15.62 -1.54 12.70
N SER A 93 -16.64 -0.69 12.84
CA SER A 93 -17.56 -0.36 11.75
C SER A 93 -17.02 0.76 10.84
N ARG A 94 -15.98 1.48 11.28
CA ARG A 94 -15.44 2.63 10.56
C ARG A 94 -13.92 2.73 10.71
N VAL A 95 -13.28 3.06 9.59
CA VAL A 95 -11.90 3.55 9.51
C VAL A 95 -11.91 4.88 8.75
N ASN A 96 -10.94 5.74 9.02
CA ASN A 96 -10.70 6.94 8.21
C ASN A 96 -9.40 6.74 7.44
N PHE A 97 -9.46 6.94 6.13
CA PHE A 97 -8.26 6.98 5.33
C PHE A 97 -7.44 8.23 5.70
N PHE A 98 -6.15 8.04 6.01
CA PHE A 98 -5.26 9.13 6.41
C PHE A 98 -4.42 9.64 5.23
N PHE A 99 -3.63 8.76 4.61
CA PHE A 99 -2.83 9.06 3.41
C PHE A 99 -2.39 7.76 2.72
N ASP A 100 -1.87 7.87 1.49
CA ASP A 100 -1.19 6.80 0.77
C ASP A 100 0.32 6.98 0.78
N ALA A 101 1.04 5.86 0.77
CA ALA A 101 2.49 5.81 0.60
C ALA A 101 2.80 4.88 -0.58
N ILE A 102 3.51 5.41 -1.58
CA ILE A 102 3.91 4.67 -2.77
C ILE A 102 5.39 4.34 -2.66
N PHE A 103 5.70 3.05 -2.61
CA PHE A 103 7.06 2.55 -2.57
C PHE A 103 7.40 1.84 -3.88
N THR A 104 8.47 2.27 -4.54
CA THR A 104 8.98 1.60 -5.74
C THR A 104 10.45 1.26 -5.57
N ARG A 105 10.85 0.10 -6.10
CA ARG A 105 12.21 -0.45 -6.00
C ARG A 105 12.61 -1.01 -7.35
N SER A 106 13.73 -0.52 -7.90
CA SER A 106 14.32 -1.15 -9.08
C SER A 106 14.72 -2.60 -8.78
N THR A 107 14.63 -3.47 -9.78
CA THR A 107 15.08 -4.86 -9.65
C THR A 107 16.54 -4.93 -9.17
N GLY A 108 16.79 -5.72 -8.13
CA GLY A 108 18.14 -5.94 -7.59
C GLY A 108 18.67 -4.87 -6.62
N VAL A 109 17.87 -3.87 -6.23
CA VAL A 109 18.26 -2.98 -5.11
C VAL A 109 18.40 -3.79 -3.83
N LYS A 110 19.42 -3.44 -3.02
CA LYS A 110 19.70 -4.09 -1.73
C LYS A 110 19.33 -3.22 -0.53
N PHE A 111 18.72 -2.05 -0.76
CA PHE A 111 18.27 -1.17 0.29
C PHE A 111 17.34 -1.90 1.27
N ARG A 112 17.73 -1.88 2.54
CA ARG A 112 16.92 -2.42 3.63
C ARG A 112 16.14 -1.27 4.26
N THR A 113 14.82 -1.41 4.35
CA THR A 113 14.04 -0.49 5.18
C THR A 113 14.55 -0.61 6.62
N PRO A 114 14.97 0.48 7.27
CA PRO A 114 15.39 0.44 8.66
C PRO A 114 14.30 -0.15 9.55
N TRP A 115 14.68 -0.75 10.67
CA TRP A 115 13.72 -1.18 11.67
C TRP A 115 13.04 0.05 12.30
N HIS A 116 11.71 0.05 12.35
CA HIS A 116 10.87 1.11 12.92
C HIS A 116 9.48 0.57 13.24
N GLN A 117 8.69 1.35 13.98
CA GLN A 117 7.24 1.27 14.06
C GLN A 117 6.64 2.56 13.50
N ASP A 118 5.44 2.48 12.91
CA ASP A 118 4.79 3.65 12.27
C ASP A 118 4.14 4.61 13.29
N GLU A 119 3.69 4.09 14.43
CA GLU A 119 3.16 4.89 15.54
C GLU A 119 4.30 5.49 16.38
N PRO A 120 4.07 6.62 17.09
CA PRO A 120 5.00 7.15 18.07
C PRO A 120 5.45 6.13 19.11
#